data_AF-A0A2A2H7K2-F1
#
_entry.id   AF-A0A2A2H7K2-F1
#
_cell.length_a   1.000
_cell.length_b   1.000
_cell.length_c   1.000
_cell.angle_alpha   90.00
_cell.angle_beta   90.00
_cell.angle_gamma   90.00
#
_symmetry.space_group_name_H-M   'P 1'
#
loop_
_entity.id
_entity.type
_entity.pdbx_description
1 polymer ?
#
loop_
_entity_poly.entity_id
_entity_poly.type
_entity_poly.pdbx_seq_one_letter_code
_entity_poly.pdbx_strand_id
1 'polypeptide(L)'
;MLKMERTCNSLKCDVMCNGELIGYMEGVNLIQWFLKNKYSYKGSFSKFITFNPVDDYSGMIVDIVFTDKNLIAKNARIEWIRAPGKNGTFKASNMEYYEI
;
A
#
# COMPACT_ATOMS: atom_id res chain seq x y z
N MET A 1 7.90 -14.66 18.64
CA MET A 1 8.24 -13.25 18.90
C MET A 1 7.54 -12.38 17.87
N LEU A 2 6.89 -11.29 18.30
CA LEU A 2 6.40 -10.22 17.41
C LEU A 2 7.42 -9.09 17.49
N LYS A 3 8.01 -8.69 16.36
CA LYS A 3 8.97 -7.59 16.31
C LYS A 3 8.58 -6.65 15.18
N MET A 4 8.46 -5.35 15.48
CA MET A 4 8.41 -4.32 14.44
C MET A 4 9.83 -4.15 13.90
N GLU A 5 10.02 -4.34 12.60
CA GLU A 5 11.36 -4.29 12.01
C GLU A 5 11.62 -2.96 11.31
N ARG A 6 10.63 -2.46 10.55
CA ARG A 6 10.79 -1.24 9.74
C ARG A 6 9.48 -0.49 9.62
N THR A 7 9.59 0.83 9.53
CA THR A 7 8.51 1.72 9.11
C THR A 7 8.98 2.50 7.89
N CYS A 8 8.07 2.71 6.94
CA CYS A 8 8.31 3.51 5.75
C CYS A 8 7.12 4.45 5.58
N ASN A 9 7.39 5.71 5.28
CA ASN A 9 6.38 6.69 4.98
C ASN A 9 6.64 7.32 3.61
N SER A 10 5.57 7.73 2.95
CA SER A 10 5.63 8.52 1.74
C SER A 10 4.44 9.47 1.70
N LEU A 11 4.70 10.67 1.18
CA LEU A 11 3.65 11.67 0.99
C LEU A 11 2.66 11.23 -0.10
N LYS A 12 3.15 10.54 -1.13
CA LYS A 12 2.36 10.10 -2.27
C LYS A 12 2.94 8.81 -2.84
N CYS A 13 2.09 7.80 -2.99
CA CYS A 13 2.40 6.56 -3.69
C CYS A 13 1.50 6.40 -4.91
N ASP A 14 2.06 5.88 -6.00
CA ASP A 14 1.28 5.49 -7.16
C ASP A 14 0.59 4.14 -6.88
N VAL A 15 -0.62 3.97 -7.39
CA VAL A 15 -1.41 2.75 -7.21
C VAL A 15 -1.61 2.11 -8.57
N MET A 16 -1.09 0.90 -8.72
CA MET A 16 -1.14 0.12 -9.94
C MET A 16 -2.09 -1.06 -9.79
N CYS A 17 -2.92 -1.34 -10.79
CA CYS A 17 -3.75 -2.53 -10.86
C CYS A 17 -3.53 -3.20 -12.21
N ASN A 18 -3.17 -4.48 -12.23
CA ASN A 18 -2.89 -5.23 -13.46
C ASN A 18 -1.88 -4.55 -14.41
N GLY A 19 -0.90 -3.83 -13.86
CA GLY A 19 0.11 -3.09 -14.64
C GLY A 19 -0.31 -1.70 -15.10
N GLU A 20 -1.54 -1.28 -14.83
CA GLU A 20 -2.04 0.06 -15.18
C GLU A 20 -2.09 0.98 -13.96
N LEU A 21 -1.75 2.25 -14.15
CA LEU A 21 -1.87 3.27 -13.12
C LEU A 21 -3.34 3.65 -12.96
N ILE A 22 -3.92 3.34 -11.80
CA ILE A 22 -5.34 3.60 -11.51
C ILE A 22 -5.57 4.81 -10.61
N GLY A 23 -4.51 5.37 -10.04
CA GLY A 23 -4.61 6.48 -9.11
C GLY A 23 -3.39 6.60 -8.20
N TYR A 24 -3.58 7.31 -7.10
CA TYR A 24 -2.54 7.54 -6.11
C TYR A 24 -3.10 7.59 -4.69
N MET A 25 -2.26 7.20 -3.72
CA MET A 25 -2.54 7.34 -2.29
C MET A 25 -1.70 8.46 -1.70
N GLU A 26 -2.30 9.25 -0.80
CA GLU A 26 -1.62 10.29 -0.03
C GLU A 26 -1.37 9.86 1.41
N GLY A 27 -0.27 10.31 1.99
CA GLY A 27 0.07 10.08 3.41
C GLY A 27 0.14 8.61 3.75
N VAL A 28 0.93 7.86 2.97
CA VAL A 28 1.04 6.40 3.07
C VAL A 28 2.08 6.05 4.13
N ASN A 29 1.70 5.19 5.07
CA ASN A 29 2.60 4.59 6.05
C ASN A 29 2.57 3.08 5.88
N LEU A 30 3.74 2.45 5.98
CA LEU A 30 3.93 1.01 5.89
C LEU A 30 4.74 0.55 7.10
N ILE A 31 4.31 -0.54 7.71
CA ILE A 31 4.97 -1.18 8.84
C ILE A 31 5.24 -2.63 8.48
N GLN A 32 6.51 -3.01 8.59
CA GLN A 32 6.98 -4.39 8.46
C GLN A 32 7.06 -5.03 9.84
N TRP A 33 6.30 -6.10 10.00
CA TRP A 33 6.31 -6.95 11.19
C TRP A 33 6.95 -8.29 10.89
N PHE A 34 7.77 -8.78 11.80
CA PHE A 34 8.21 -10.17 11.81
C PHE A 34 7.41 -10.92 12.89
N LEU A 35 6.58 -11.87 12.46
CA LEU A 35 5.70 -12.67 13.32
C LEU A 35 5.72 -14.13 12.90
N LYS A 36 5.95 -15.04 13.85
CA LYS A 36 5.92 -16.51 13.61
C LYS A 36 6.78 -16.94 12.41
N ASN A 37 8.00 -16.41 12.33
CA ASN A 37 8.97 -16.67 11.25
C ASN A 37 8.50 -16.25 9.85
N LYS A 38 7.59 -15.27 9.77
CA LYS A 38 7.12 -14.70 8.51
C LYS A 38 7.06 -13.18 8.59
N TYR A 39 7.31 -12.54 7.46
CA TYR A 39 7.08 -11.11 7.31
C TYR A 39 5.61 -10.81 7.03
N SER A 40 5.13 -9.71 7.62
CA SER A 40 3.81 -9.15 7.38
C SER A 40 3.94 -7.66 7.15
N TYR A 41 3.36 -7.20 6.05
CA TYR A 41 3.45 -5.81 5.62
C TYR A 41 2.05 -5.19 5.71
N LYS A 42 1.89 -4.26 6.64
CA LYS A 42 0.61 -3.56 6.83
C LYS A 42 0.83 -2.08 6.66
N GLY A 43 -0.08 -1.42 5.97
CA GLY A 43 -0.01 0.02 5.81
C GLY A 43 -1.35 0.71 5.95
N SER A 44 -1.27 2.02 6.00
CA SER A 44 -2.39 2.94 6.00
C SER A 44 -2.13 4.07 5.03
N PHE A 45 -3.21 4.67 4.54
CA PHE A 45 -3.15 5.87 3.71
C PHE A 45 -4.20 6.87 4.21
N SER A 46 -3.94 8.14 3.98
CA SER A 46 -4.82 9.23 4.41
C SER A 46 -5.91 9.55 3.39
N LYS A 47 -5.61 9.36 2.09
CA LYS A 47 -6.56 9.43 0.99
C LYS A 47 -6.18 8.46 -0.11
N PHE A 48 -7.18 7.92 -0.78
CA PHE A 48 -7.01 7.19 -2.03
C PHE A 48 -7.77 7.95 -3.12
N ILE A 49 -7.07 8.39 -4.17
CA ILE A 49 -7.65 9.14 -5.28
C ILE A 49 -7.50 8.27 -6.53
N THR A 50 -8.63 7.78 -7.03
CA THR A 50 -8.69 6.93 -8.22
C THR A 50 -9.04 7.76 -9.45
N PHE A 51 -8.61 7.29 -10.62
CA PHE A 51 -9.04 7.87 -11.91
C PHE A 51 -10.43 7.39 -12.31
N ASN A 52 -10.84 6.22 -11.81
CA ASN A 52 -12.18 5.66 -12.00
C ASN A 52 -12.84 5.37 -10.64
N PRO A 53 -14.00 5.96 -10.34
CA PRO A 53 -14.68 5.76 -9.05
C PRO A 53 -15.01 4.30 -8.70
N VAL A 54 -15.09 3.40 -9.69
CA VAL A 54 -15.36 1.98 -9.45
C VAL A 54 -14.19 1.25 -8.77
N ASP A 55 -12.99 1.83 -8.80
CA ASP A 55 -11.79 1.27 -8.18
C ASP A 55 -11.64 1.62 -6.69
N ASP A 56 -12.55 2.44 -6.15
CA ASP A 56 -12.51 2.88 -4.74
C ASP A 56 -13.34 1.96 -3.83
N TYR A 57 -12.85 0.74 -3.62
CA TYR A 57 -13.53 -0.26 -2.78
C TYR A 57 -12.57 -1.15 -1.97
N SER A 58 -13.09 -1.69 -0.87
CA SER A 58 -12.35 -2.63 -0.02
C SER A 58 -12.27 -4.02 -0.67
N GLY A 59 -11.12 -4.67 -0.58
CA GLY A 59 -10.86 -5.99 -1.17
C GLY A 59 -10.13 -5.94 -2.50
N MET A 60 -9.97 -4.76 -3.10
CA MET A 60 -9.12 -4.56 -4.28
C MET A 60 -7.68 -5.02 -4.00
N ILE A 61 -7.05 -5.63 -5.00
CA ILE A 61 -5.64 -6.02 -4.97
C ILE A 61 -4.88 -5.11 -5.92
N VAL A 62 -3.88 -4.40 -5.41
CA VAL A 62 -3.09 -3.41 -6.13
C VAL A 62 -1.62 -3.54 -5.78
N ASP A 63 -0.76 -2.98 -6.60
CA ASP A 63 0.62 -2.68 -6.19
C ASP A 63 0.72 -1.21 -5.79
N ILE A 64 1.37 -0.93 -4.67
CA ILE A 64 1.56 0.44 -4.17
C ILE A 64 3.04 0.80 -4.32
N VAL A 65 3.33 1.77 -5.19
CA VAL A 65 4.68 2.17 -5.56
C VAL A 65 5.10 3.40 -4.76
N PHE A 66 6.09 3.22 -3.90
CA PHE A 66 6.74 4.27 -3.13
C PHE A 66 7.93 4.79 -3.95
N THR A 67 7.66 5.65 -4.92
CA THR A 67 8.66 6.15 -5.87
C THR A 67 9.81 6.90 -5.18
N ASP A 68 9.51 7.63 -4.11
CA ASP A 68 10.51 8.33 -3.29
C ASP A 68 11.38 7.41 -2.42
N LYS A 69 11.09 6.10 -2.42
CA LYS A 69 11.77 5.07 -1.62
C LYS A 69 12.28 3.92 -2.46
N ASN A 70 12.11 3.95 -3.79
CA ASN A 70 12.46 2.88 -4.71
C ASN A 70 11.91 1.51 -4.26
N LEU A 71 10.66 1.51 -3.81
CA LEU A 71 10.03 0.40 -3.09
C LEU A 71 8.62 0.16 -3.62
N ILE A 72 8.21 -1.10 -3.70
CA ILE A 72 6.87 -1.51 -4.14
C ILE A 72 6.28 -2.46 -3.11
N ALA A 73 5.08 -2.15 -2.61
CA ALA A 73 4.28 -3.07 -1.82
C ALA A 73 3.37 -3.87 -2.76
N LYS A 74 3.73 -5.14 -2.99
CA LYS A 74 3.13 -5.99 -4.02
C LYS A 74 1.91 -6.75 -3.53
N ASN A 75 0.93 -6.91 -4.42
CA ASN A 75 -0.32 -7.61 -4.15
C ASN A 75 -0.94 -7.13 -2.82
N ALA A 76 -0.98 -5.81 -2.66
CA ALA A 76 -1.58 -5.13 -1.53
C ALA A 76 -3.09 -5.20 -1.62
N ARG A 77 -3.69 -5.97 -0.71
CA ARG A 77 -5.14 -5.99 -0.54
C ARG A 77 -5.55 -4.78 0.29
N ILE A 78 -6.42 -3.94 -0.25
CA ILE A 78 -7.07 -2.88 0.53
C ILE A 78 -8.03 -3.54 1.51
N GLU A 79 -7.72 -3.46 2.81
CA GLU A 79 -8.51 -4.15 3.84
C GLU A 79 -9.77 -3.34 4.20
N TRP A 80 -9.64 -2.01 4.22
CA TRP A 80 -10.72 -1.11 4.60
C TRP A 80 -10.53 0.27 4.01
N ILE A 81 -11.63 0.89 3.59
CA ILE A 81 -11.71 2.30 3.17
C ILE A 81 -12.86 2.94 3.93
N ARG A 82 -12.63 4.12 4.54
CA ARG A 82 -13.67 4.83 5.30
C ARG A 82 -14.85 5.26 4.43
N ALA A 83 -14.53 5.86 3.29
CA ALA A 83 -15.44 6.33 2.25
C ALA A 83 -14.58 6.66 1.01
N PRO A 84 -15.20 6.82 -0.18
CA PRO A 84 -14.44 7.19 -1.36
C PRO A 84 -13.61 8.46 -1.17
N GLY A 85 -12.37 8.47 -1.63
CA GLY A 85 -11.46 9.60 -1.45
C GLY A 85 -10.90 9.78 -0.02
N LYS A 86 -11.14 8.84 0.89
CA LYS A 86 -10.75 8.94 2.31
C LYS A 86 -9.66 7.93 2.69
N ASN A 87 -9.34 7.92 3.98
CA ASN A 87 -8.31 7.09 4.57
C ASN A 87 -8.72 5.61 4.58
N GLY A 88 -7.71 4.76 4.65
CA GLY A 88 -7.90 3.32 4.67
C GLY A 88 -6.64 2.59 5.10
N THR A 89 -6.74 1.26 5.06
CA THR A 89 -5.64 0.35 5.41
C THR A 89 -5.48 -0.71 4.34
N PHE A 90 -4.26 -1.21 4.21
CA PHE A 90 -3.93 -2.29 3.29
C PHE A 90 -2.98 -3.28 3.93
N LYS A 91 -2.93 -4.48 3.34
CA LYS A 91 -1.96 -5.51 3.67
C LYS A 91 -1.30 -6.00 2.40
N ALA A 92 0.01 -5.81 2.30
CA ALA A 92 0.82 -6.31 1.19
C ALA A 92 1.32 -7.73 1.44
N SER A 93 1.43 -8.48 0.36
CA SER A 93 1.91 -9.86 0.40
C SER A 93 3.44 -9.90 0.38
N ASN A 94 4.07 -8.96 -0.34
CA ASN A 94 5.52 -8.85 -0.42
C ASN A 94 5.96 -7.38 -0.59
N MET A 95 7.25 -7.15 -0.38
CA MET A 95 7.93 -5.89 -0.69
C MET A 95 9.03 -6.16 -1.73
N GLU A 96 9.08 -5.35 -2.77
CA GLU A 96 10.11 -5.39 -3.81
C GLU A 96 10.84 -4.05 -3.84
N TYR A 97 12.17 -4.10 -4.00
CA TYR A 97 13.01 -2.93 -4.21
C TYR A 97 13.43 -2.95 -5.67
N TYR A 98 13.46 -1.79 -6.31
CA TYR A 98 14.02 -1.66 -7.66
C TYR A 98 15.19 -0.70 -7.63
N GLU A 99 16.23 -1.03 -8.40
CA GLU A 99 17.34 -0.13 -8.68
C GLU A 99 17.02 0.64 -9.97
N ILE A 100 17.33 1.94 -9.98
CA ILE A 100 17.25 2.79 -11.17
C ILE A 100 18.54 2.62 -11.97
#